data_AF-A0A7C5HDQ6-F1
#
_entry.id   AF-A0A7C5HDQ6-F1
#
_cell.length_a   1.000
_cell.length_b   1.000
_cell.length_c   1.000
_cell.angle_alpha   90.00
_cell.angle_beta   90.00
_cell.angle_gamma   90.00
#
_symmetry.space_group_name_H-M   'P 1'
#
loop_
_entity.id
_entity.type
_entity.pdbx_description
1 polymer ?
#
loop_
_entity_poly.entity_id
_entity_poly.type
_entity_poly.pdbx_seq_one_letter_code
_entity_poly.pdbx_strand_id
1 'polypeptide(L)'
;MKYKIILLLIIFLTTVFSHYYNKHKIIKYERESNRLIEIYNSKKDLNLNYLNINSKLCSRERIQKLAIEKLNMFYPDDTSNIHNIKIDNRKETFCLIDYIIPSAEALTK
;
A
#
# COMPACT_ATOMS: atom_id res chain seq x y z
N MET A 1 -48.92 24.05 -44.88
CA MET A 1 -48.30 24.67 -43.67
C MET A 1 -48.32 23.76 -42.44
N LYS A 2 -49.39 23.00 -42.16
CA LYS A 2 -49.50 22.11 -40.99
C LYS A 2 -48.32 21.13 -40.82
N TYR A 3 -47.85 20.48 -41.90
CA TYR A 3 -46.72 19.55 -41.85
C TYR A 3 -45.37 20.20 -41.46
N LYS A 4 -45.14 21.46 -41.86
CA LYS A 4 -43.92 22.20 -41.49
C LYS A 4 -43.88 22.52 -39.99
N ILE A 5 -45.04 22.82 -39.40
CA ILE A 5 -45.20 23.11 -37.97
C ILE A 5 -44.98 21.83 -37.15
N ILE A 6 -45.56 20.71 -37.59
CA ILE A 6 -45.35 19.40 -36.95
C ILE A 6 -43.87 19.01 -36.98
N LEU A 7 -43.20 19.20 -38.11
CA LEU A 7 -41.77 18.91 -38.25
C LEU A 7 -40.91 19.77 -37.31
N LEU A 8 -41.21 21.06 -37.17
CA LEU A 8 -40.54 21.94 -36.20
C LEU A 8 -40.73 21.47 -34.75
N LEU A 9 -41.94 21.00 -34.42
CA LEU A 9 -42.26 20.52 -33.07
C LEU A 9 -41.50 19.23 -32.75
N ILE A 10 -41.35 18.33 -33.73
CA ILE A 10 -40.53 17.12 -33.60
C ILE A 10 -39.05 17.45 -33.43
N ILE A 11 -38.51 18.40 -34.21
CA ILE A 11 -37.12 18.85 -34.06
C ILE A 11 -36.91 19.44 -32.67
N PHE A 12 -37.84 20.26 -32.19
CA PHE A 12 -37.74 20.85 -30.85
C PHE A 12 -37.78 19.80 -29.73
N LEU A 13 -38.68 18.82 -29.82
CA LEU A 13 -38.75 17.73 -28.84
C LEU A 13 -37.47 16.88 -28.85
N THR A 14 -36.95 16.54 -30.03
CA THR A 14 -35.75 15.71 -30.15
C THR A 14 -34.50 16.42 -29.64
N THR A 15 -34.35 17.73 -29.86
CA THR A 15 -33.22 18.50 -29.33
C THR A 15 -33.28 18.61 -27.81
N VAL A 16 -34.45 18.90 -27.24
CA VAL A 16 -34.65 18.94 -25.79
C VAL A 16 -34.36 17.59 -25.16
N PHE A 17 -34.92 16.51 -25.72
CA PHE A 17 -34.69 15.16 -25.21
C PHE A 17 -33.21 14.75 -25.32
N SER A 18 -32.56 15.05 -26.44
CA SER A 18 -31.13 14.79 -26.65
C SER A 18 -30.27 15.56 -25.64
N HIS A 19 -30.60 16.82 -25.35
CA HIS A 19 -29.88 17.61 -24.35
C HIS A 19 -29.93 16.96 -22.96
N TYR A 20 -31.12 16.58 -22.48
CA TYR A 20 -31.26 15.93 -21.18
C TYR A 20 -30.61 14.54 -21.14
N TYR A 21 -30.77 13.75 -22.20
CA TYR A 21 -30.14 12.44 -22.31
C TYR A 21 -28.61 12.53 -22.25
N ASN A 22 -28.02 13.46 -23.01
CA ASN A 22 -26.57 13.68 -23.02
C ASN A 22 -26.08 14.17 -21.66
N LYS A 23 -26.78 15.11 -21.03
CA LYS A 23 -26.44 15.58 -19.68
C LYS A 23 -26.43 14.44 -18.67
N HIS A 24 -27.46 13.59 -18.67
CA HIS A 24 -27.50 12.43 -17.77
C HIS A 24 -26.37 11.44 -18.05
N LYS A 25 -26.05 11.21 -19.33
CA LYS A 25 -24.98 10.31 -19.75
C LYS A 25 -23.60 10.82 -19.30
N ILE A 26 -23.35 12.12 -19.40
CA ILE A 26 -22.13 12.77 -18.91
C ILE A 26 -21.99 12.56 -17.40
N ILE A 27 -23.04 12.84 -16.62
CA ILE A 27 -23.02 12.65 -15.16
C ILE A 27 -22.76 11.18 -14.80
N LYS A 28 -23.34 10.23 -15.55
CA LYS A 28 -23.10 8.80 -15.33
C LYS A 28 -21.63 8.44 -15.55
N TYR A 29 -21.03 8.89 -16.66
CA TYR A 29 -19.61 8.63 -16.94
C TYR A 29 -18.68 9.33 -15.97
N GLU A 30 -19.03 10.53 -15.50
CA GLU A 30 -18.26 11.24 -14.48
C GLU A 30 -18.23 10.45 -13.16
N ARG A 31 -19.38 9.92 -12.72
CA ARG A 31 -19.45 9.05 -11.54
C ARG A 31 -18.61 7.78 -11.69
N GLU A 32 -18.66 7.16 -12.86
CA GLU A 32 -17.87 5.96 -13.15
C GLU A 32 -16.37 6.27 -13.16
N SER A 33 -15.98 7.39 -13.75
CA SER A 33 -14.60 7.90 -13.75
C SER A 33 -14.11 8.15 -12.32
N ASN A 34 -14.90 8.84 -11.49
CA ASN A 34 -14.54 9.11 -10.10
C ASN A 34 -14.36 7.81 -9.30
N ARG A 35 -15.26 6.84 -9.48
CA ARG A 35 -15.12 5.51 -8.85
C ARG A 35 -13.82 4.81 -9.29
N LEU A 36 -13.47 4.87 -10.57
CA LEU A 36 -12.24 4.28 -11.08
C LEU A 36 -10.99 4.98 -10.51
N ILE A 37 -11.03 6.31 -10.37
CA ILE A 37 -9.96 7.10 -9.75
C ILE A 37 -9.76 6.71 -8.29
N GLU A 38 -10.84 6.55 -7.52
CA GLU A 38 -10.78 6.09 -6.12
C GLU A 38 -10.14 4.71 -6.01
N ILE A 39 -10.56 3.75 -6.84
CA ILE A 39 -9.99 2.40 -6.89
C ILE A 39 -8.50 2.45 -7.25
N TYR A 40 -8.13 3.27 -8.23
CA TYR A 40 -6.75 3.43 -8.65
C TYR A 40 -5.88 3.97 -7.52
N ASN A 41 -6.32 5.03 -6.83
CA ASN A 41 -5.59 5.63 -5.72
C ASN A 41 -5.43 4.63 -4.56
N SER A 42 -6.49 3.91 -4.20
CA SER A 42 -6.41 2.86 -3.18
C SER A 42 -5.38 1.77 -3.52
N LYS A 43 -5.37 1.30 -4.77
CA LYS A 43 -4.38 0.31 -5.23
C LYS A 43 -2.96 0.87 -5.26
N LYS A 44 -2.80 2.14 -5.63
CA LYS A 44 -1.52 2.83 -5.63
C LYS A 44 -0.94 2.90 -4.22
N ASP A 45 -1.76 3.23 -3.22
CA ASP A 45 -1.34 3.30 -1.82
C ASP A 45 -0.96 1.93 -1.27
N LEU A 46 -1.73 0.89 -1.58
CA LEU A 46 -1.37 -0.49 -1.25
C LEU A 46 -0.02 -0.89 -1.86
N ASN A 47 0.21 -0.56 -3.13
CA ASN A 47 1.48 -0.87 -3.79
C ASN A 47 2.65 -0.13 -3.15
N LEU A 48 2.46 1.15 -2.77
CA LEU A 48 3.47 1.91 -2.03
C LEU A 48 3.80 1.24 -0.68
N ASN A 49 2.78 0.75 0.04
CA ASN A 49 2.97 0.04 1.29
C ASN A 49 3.77 -1.26 1.10
N TYR A 50 3.44 -2.05 0.08
CA TYR A 50 4.20 -3.26 -0.24
C TYR A 50 5.65 -2.95 -0.61
N LEU A 51 5.88 -1.89 -1.39
CA LEU A 51 7.23 -1.45 -1.75
C LEU A 51 8.05 -1.03 -0.52
N ASN A 52 7.42 -0.33 0.42
CA ASN A 52 8.04 0.04 1.69
C ASN A 52 8.38 -1.18 2.55
N ILE A 53 7.46 -2.16 2.66
CA ILE A 53 7.69 -3.41 3.38
C ILE A 53 8.85 -4.17 2.75
N ASN A 54 8.86 -4.31 1.42
CA ASN A 54 9.92 -4.99 0.70
C ASN A 54 11.29 -4.33 0.94
N SER A 55 11.36 -2.99 0.87
CA SER A 55 12.58 -2.25 1.18
C SER A 55 13.10 -2.51 2.60
N LYS A 56 12.19 -2.56 3.58
CA LYS A 56 12.54 -2.92 4.97
C LYS A 56 13.07 -4.34 5.07
N LEU A 57 12.43 -5.31 4.42
CA LEU A 57 12.86 -6.72 4.41
C LEU A 57 14.25 -6.87 3.77
N CYS A 58 14.47 -6.32 2.57
CA CYS A 58 15.79 -6.34 1.93
C CYS A 58 16.88 -5.62 2.75
N SER A 59 16.51 -4.61 3.54
CA SER A 59 17.45 -3.95 4.45
C SER A 59 17.79 -4.85 5.64
N ARG A 60 16.80 -5.56 6.20
CA ARG A 60 17.02 -6.56 7.25
C ARG A 60 17.92 -7.71 6.78
N GLU A 61 17.65 -8.26 5.60
CA GLU A 61 18.49 -9.31 4.99
C GLU A 61 19.94 -8.85 4.81
N ARG A 62 20.15 -7.60 4.34
CA ARG A 62 21.48 -7.02 4.22
C ARG A 62 22.19 -6.88 5.56
N ILE A 63 21.48 -6.44 6.60
CA ILE A 63 22.04 -6.32 7.96
C ILE A 63 22.40 -7.71 8.50
N GLN A 64 21.52 -8.70 8.36
CA GLN A 64 21.77 -10.07 8.77
C GLN A 64 23.01 -10.64 8.07
N LYS A 65 23.11 -10.45 6.75
CA LYS A 65 24.27 -10.88 5.97
C LYS A 65 25.56 -10.23 6.47
N LEU A 66 25.57 -8.92 6.72
CA LEU A 66 26.73 -8.21 7.25
C LEU A 66 27.12 -8.69 8.66
N ALA A 67 26.14 -8.97 9.52
CA ALA A 67 26.37 -9.46 10.87
C ALA A 67 26.95 -10.89 10.86
N ILE A 68 26.48 -11.77 9.97
CA ILE A 68 27.04 -13.11 9.78
C ILE A 68 28.47 -13.00 9.26
N GLU A 69 28.70 -12.24 8.18
CA GLU A 69 30.01 -12.18 7.50
C GLU A 69 31.09 -11.47 8.32
N LYS A 70 30.75 -10.40 9.06
CA LYS A 70 31.73 -9.55 9.74
C LYS A 70 31.83 -9.77 11.24
N LEU A 71 30.75 -10.22 11.87
CA LEU A 71 30.66 -10.35 13.34
C LEU A 71 30.51 -11.81 13.78
N ASN A 72 30.52 -12.78 12.84
CA ASN A 72 30.27 -14.21 13.11
C ASN A 72 28.99 -14.45 13.92
N MET A 73 27.99 -13.59 13.75
CA MET A 73 26.70 -13.74 14.42
C MET A 73 25.89 -14.84 13.76
N PHE A 74 25.31 -15.74 14.57
CA PHE A 74 24.45 -16.81 14.08
C PHE A 74 22.98 -16.40 14.20
N TYR A 75 22.25 -16.44 13.08
CA TYR A 75 20.80 -16.24 13.05
C TYR A 75 20.13 -17.58 12.75
N PRO A 76 19.30 -18.11 13.66
CA PRO A 76 18.54 -19.33 13.41
C PRO A 76 17.43 -19.07 12.39
N ASP A 77 17.24 -19.99 11.45
CA ASP A 77 16.20 -19.93 10.40
C ASP A 77 14.78 -20.14 10.95
N ASP A 78 14.65 -20.57 12.21
CA ASP A 78 13.39 -21.02 12.79
C ASP A 78 13.21 -20.43 14.20
N THR A 79 12.00 -19.95 14.53
CA THR A 79 11.69 -19.34 15.85
C THR A 79 11.73 -20.35 17.00
N SER A 80 11.74 -21.65 16.66
CA SER A 80 11.94 -22.77 17.57
C SER A 80 13.34 -22.79 18.20
N ASN A 81 14.33 -22.22 17.51
CA ASN A 81 15.74 -22.17 17.92
C ASN A 81 16.18 -20.77 18.35
N ILE A 82 15.30 -20.01 19.02
CA ILE A 82 15.79 -18.93 19.89
C ILE A 82 16.60 -19.63 20.97
N HIS A 83 17.92 -19.73 20.79
CA HIS A 83 18.84 -20.14 21.84
C HIS A 83 18.69 -19.12 22.98
N ASN A 84 17.73 -19.38 23.87
CA ASN A 84 17.70 -18.79 25.20
C ASN A 84 19.09 -18.99 25.76
N ILE A 85 19.73 -17.87 26.11
CA ILE A 85 21.05 -17.83 26.73
C ILE A 85 21.05 -18.88 27.85
N LYS A 86 21.72 -20.01 27.62
CA LYS A 86 22.04 -20.92 28.71
C LYS A 86 23.16 -20.25 29.47
N ILE A 87 22.82 -19.69 30.63
CA ILE A 87 23.80 -19.15 31.57
C ILE A 87 24.68 -20.33 31.99
N ASP A 88 25.89 -20.39 31.46
CA ASP A 88 26.92 -21.31 31.95
C ASP A 88 27.67 -20.61 33.08
N ASN A 89 27.29 -20.92 34.32
CA ASN A 89 27.81 -20.33 35.57
C ASN A 89 29.33 -20.55 35.80
N ARG A 90 30.08 -21.03 34.81
CA ARG A 90 31.51 -21.40 34.93
C ARG A 90 32.47 -20.45 34.24
N LYS A 91 32.01 -19.57 33.35
CA LYS A 91 32.85 -18.58 32.67
C LYS A 91 32.07 -17.27 32.59
N GLU A 92 32.52 -16.26 33.31
CA GLU A 92 31.95 -14.91 33.39
C GLU A 92 32.06 -14.13 32.06
N THR A 93 31.68 -14.74 30.95
CA THR A 93 31.73 -14.13 29.62
C THR A 93 30.31 -14.14 29.07
N PHE A 94 29.67 -12.97 29.14
CA PHE A 94 28.38 -12.72 28.51
C PHE A 94 28.61 -12.20 27.10
N CYS A 95 27.99 -12.81 26.11
CA CYS A 95 27.86 -12.20 24.79
C CYS A 95 26.46 -11.56 24.73
N LEU A 96 26.41 -10.24 24.88
CA LEU A 96 25.22 -9.45 24.61
C LEU A 96 25.01 -9.44 23.10
N ILE A 97 24.10 -10.27 22.61
CA ILE A 97 23.55 -10.09 21.28
C ILE A 97 22.42 -9.09 21.45
N ASP A 98 22.77 -7.81 21.26
CA ASP A 98 21.81 -6.72 21.22
C ASP A 98 20.76 -7.04 20.15
N TYR A 99 19.52 -7.14 20.61
CA TYR A 99 18.37 -7.17 19.72
C TYR A 99 18.39 -5.87 18.92
N ILE A 100 18.65 -5.95 17.62
CA ILE A 100 18.37 -4.85 16.68
C ILE A 100 16.85 -4.75 16.56
N ILE A 101 16.22 -4.17 17.57
CA ILE A 101 14.88 -3.60 17.50
C ILE A 101 15.12 -2.10 17.60
N PRO A 102 14.98 -1.31 16.53
CA PRO A 102 14.80 0.12 16.70
C PRO A 102 13.35 0.31 17.17
N SER A 103 13.07 -0.02 18.43
CA SER A 103 11.89 0.48 19.12
C SER A 103 12.23 1.93 19.43
N ALA A 104 11.82 2.79 18.51
CA ALA A 104 11.78 4.22 18.71
C ALA A 104 10.78 4.54 19.82
N GLU A 105 11.16 4.29 21.08
CA GLU A 105 10.36 4.63 22.26
C GLU A 105 11.20 4.53 23.53
N ALA A 106 12.18 5.42 23.67
CA ALA A 106 12.73 5.81 24.98
C ALA A 106 13.58 7.07 24.85
N LEU A 107 12.95 8.23 24.65
CA LEU A 107 13.57 9.53 24.94
C LEU A 107 12.52 10.65 25.07
N THR A 108 11.71 10.53 26.12
CA THR A 108 11.10 11.62 26.91
C THR A 108 10.56 10.91 28.15
N LYS A 109 11.06 11.07 29.38
CA LYS A 109 11.76 12.16 30.04
C LYS A 109 12.50 11.57 31.25
#